data_AF-A0A218QG04-F1
#
_entry.id   AF-A0A218QG04-F1
#
_cell.length_a   1.000
_cell.length_b   1.000
_cell.length_c   1.000
_cell.angle_alpha   90.00
_cell.angle_beta   90.00
_cell.angle_gamma   90.00
#
_symmetry.space_group_name_H-M   'P 1'
#
loop_
_entity.id
_entity.type
_entity.pdbx_description
1 polymer ?
#
loop_
_entity_poly.entity_id
_entity_poly.type
_entity_poly.pdbx_seq_one_letter_code
_entity_poly.pdbx_strand_id
1 'polypeptide(L)'
;MPANSWPENDSYNELDPLNSLFSDLSGDDELEIEEVETDPVFLPSRFQGRRKKAALVLTVVWSGTIALHLVSWGSIFILGLTTILGIHALRIVFARPGKEHLVGESNFFPYEEEMLGDLPKVSVLVAAKNEEAVIANLVKNLCSLKYPQGNYEVWIIDDNSSDTTPQVLAQLTEKYNNLKVLRRSAEASGGKSGALNQVLPLTQGEIIAVFDADAIVSPDLLLRVIPLFAKEKLGAVQVRKAIANAKENFWTKGQMAEMAVDAVFQKRRIAIGGIGELRGNGQFVRREALECCGGWNEETITDDLDLTFRLHLNDWDIDCAFNSAVEEEGVTNAIALWHQRNRWAEGGYQRYLDYWDLILRNRMGRSKTWDLLMFLLIMYILPTAALPDLLMAIARHRPPILSPVSGLTVTMSMAGMFAGLKRIRQDKEKKFRVSSYFVPLLQTLRGIIYMFHWFVVMSSTTARISVRPKRLKWVKTVHQGTGD
;
A
#
# COMPACT_ATOMS: atom_id res chain seq x y z
N MET A 1 -0.60 19.48 21.22
CA MET A 1 -0.74 18.11 20.71
C MET A 1 0.55 17.74 20.01
N PRO A 2 1.12 16.54 20.25
CA PRO A 2 2.25 16.05 19.48
C PRO A 2 1.94 16.14 17.98
N ALA A 3 2.93 16.46 17.14
CA ALA A 3 2.73 16.62 15.69
C ALA A 3 2.16 15.36 14.99
N ASN A 4 2.19 14.21 15.68
CA ASN A 4 1.86 12.88 15.18
C ASN A 4 0.77 12.16 16.03
N SER A 5 -0.03 12.90 16.81
CA SER A 5 -1.17 12.34 17.57
C SER A 5 -2.47 12.41 16.77
N TRP A 6 -3.38 11.45 16.96
CA TRP A 6 -4.74 11.45 16.39
C TRP A 6 -5.52 12.70 16.84
N PRO A 7 -5.84 13.66 15.96
CA PRO A 7 -6.66 14.80 16.37
C PRO A 7 -8.12 14.36 16.54
N GLU A 8 -8.76 14.79 17.63
CA GLU A 8 -10.14 14.41 18.00
C GLU A 8 -11.24 15.05 17.13
N ASN A 9 -10.90 16.04 16.30
CA ASN A 9 -11.91 16.87 15.61
C ASN A 9 -11.72 16.88 14.08
N ASP A 10 -12.56 16.10 13.40
CA ASP A 10 -12.70 15.92 11.95
C ASP A 10 -13.30 17.16 11.23
N SER A 11 -12.91 18.38 11.61
CA SER A 11 -13.33 19.56 10.86
C SER A 11 -12.46 19.76 9.62
N TYR A 12 -13.13 19.74 8.46
CA TYR A 12 -12.59 19.97 7.12
C TYR A 12 -12.26 21.46 6.89
N ASN A 13 -11.34 22.02 7.67
CA ASN A 13 -10.74 23.32 7.35
C ASN A 13 -9.32 23.12 6.81
N GLU A 14 -9.17 23.23 5.48
CA GLU A 14 -7.90 23.13 4.75
C GLU A 14 -7.14 24.47 4.66
N LEU A 15 -7.66 25.55 5.26
CA LEU A 15 -7.08 26.87 5.17
C LEU A 15 -6.25 27.18 6.42
N ASP A 16 -4.93 27.05 6.31
CA ASP A 16 -4.01 27.65 7.27
C ASP A 16 -3.71 29.12 6.88
N PRO A 17 -3.53 30.02 7.86
CA PRO A 17 -3.06 31.37 7.63
C PRO A 17 -1.61 31.40 7.11
N LEU A 18 -1.32 32.41 6.28
CA LEU A 18 -0.05 32.65 5.57
C LEU A 18 1.21 32.65 6.48
N ASN A 19 1.05 32.79 7.80
CA ASN A 19 2.17 32.87 8.74
C ASN A 19 2.99 31.56 8.86
N SER A 20 2.43 30.41 8.45
CA SER A 20 3.15 29.13 8.40
C SER A 20 4.18 29.03 7.27
N LEU A 21 4.18 29.95 6.30
CA LEU A 21 5.17 30.01 5.22
C LEU A 21 6.57 30.43 5.70
N PHE A 22 6.64 31.18 6.81
CA PHE A 22 7.89 31.82 7.25
C PHE A 22 8.68 31.01 8.28
N SER A 23 8.06 30.03 8.96
CA SER A 23 8.75 29.22 9.99
C SER A 23 9.77 28.23 9.41
N ASP A 24 9.61 27.82 8.15
CA ASP A 24 10.51 26.85 7.50
C ASP A 24 11.66 27.51 6.71
N LEU A 25 11.71 28.83 6.67
CA LEU A 25 12.84 29.57 6.09
C LEU A 25 13.94 29.83 7.12
N SER A 26 13.69 29.55 8.40
CA SER A 26 14.59 29.87 9.52
C SER A 26 15.20 28.64 10.22
N GLY A 27 15.21 27.47 9.58
CA GLY A 27 15.73 26.23 10.18
C GLY A 27 16.98 25.72 9.47
N ASP A 28 18.09 26.42 9.62
CA ASP A 28 19.44 25.88 9.41
C ASP A 28 20.04 25.62 10.79
N ASP A 29 19.67 24.50 11.42
CA ASP A 29 20.42 23.93 12.53
C ASP A 29 21.14 22.68 11.99
N GLU A 30 22.33 22.88 11.43
CA GLU A 30 23.29 21.80 11.19
C GLU A 30 23.78 21.28 12.55
N LEU A 31 23.13 20.25 13.07
CA LEU A 31 23.71 19.43 14.12
C LEU A 31 24.77 18.52 13.46
N GLU A 32 26.04 18.81 13.72
CA GLU A 32 27.15 17.87 13.50
C GLU A 32 26.87 16.61 14.34
N ILE A 33 26.48 15.52 13.66
CA ILE A 33 26.33 14.20 14.29
C ILE A 33 27.63 13.44 14.05
N GLU A 34 28.27 13.01 15.15
CA GLU A 34 29.43 12.11 15.13
C GLU A 34 29.15 10.87 14.26
N GLU A 35 30.12 10.50 13.42
CA GLU A 35 30.09 9.31 12.56
C GLU A 35 30.07 8.01 13.39
N VAL A 36 28.89 7.65 13.90
CA VAL A 36 28.56 6.24 14.13
C VAL A 36 28.21 5.65 12.77
N GLU A 37 28.83 4.52 12.39
CA GLU A 37 28.48 3.71 11.20
C GLU A 37 27.02 3.24 11.32
N THR A 38 26.09 4.16 11.07
CA THR A 38 24.67 3.91 11.00
C THR A 38 24.37 3.47 9.58
N ASP A 39 23.69 2.33 9.41
CA ASP A 39 23.30 1.87 8.07
C ASP A 39 22.60 3.04 7.35
N PRO A 40 23.04 3.40 6.13
CA PRO A 40 22.44 4.48 5.37
C PRO A 40 20.90 4.43 5.32
N VAL A 41 20.27 3.25 5.38
CA VAL A 41 18.81 3.09 5.41
C VAL A 41 18.16 3.83 6.58
N PHE A 42 18.81 3.91 7.75
CA PHE A 42 18.23 4.43 8.99
C PHE A 42 18.62 5.86 9.35
N LEU A 43 19.29 6.59 8.45
CA LEU A 43 19.69 7.98 8.70
C LEU A 43 18.47 8.88 8.98
N PRO A 44 18.37 9.56 10.14
CA PRO A 44 17.23 10.42 10.45
C PRO A 44 17.05 11.59 9.47
N SER A 45 18.14 12.10 8.90
CA SER A 45 18.16 13.16 7.89
C SER A 45 17.40 12.78 6.61
N ARG A 46 17.17 11.49 6.37
CA ARG A 46 16.50 10.95 5.19
C ARG A 46 15.06 11.46 5.04
N PHE A 47 14.37 11.62 6.17
CA PHE A 47 12.96 12.05 6.23
C PHE A 47 12.80 13.58 6.24
N GLN A 48 13.91 14.32 6.20
CA GLN A 48 13.93 15.78 6.15
C GLN A 48 13.93 16.30 4.70
N GLY A 49 13.59 17.57 4.53
CA GLY A 49 13.69 18.27 3.25
C GLY A 49 12.73 17.79 2.14
N ARG A 50 11.73 16.95 2.47
CA ARG A 50 10.76 16.40 1.50
C ARG A 50 10.12 17.47 0.61
N ARG A 51 9.82 18.67 1.15
CA ARG A 51 9.30 19.81 0.37
C ARG A 51 10.27 20.28 -0.71
N LYS A 52 11.52 20.56 -0.34
CA LYS A 52 12.57 21.01 -1.28
C LYS A 52 12.79 19.97 -2.38
N LYS A 53 12.85 18.68 -2.00
CA LYS A 53 12.97 17.55 -2.93
C LYS A 53 11.77 17.46 -3.88
N ALA A 54 10.55 17.54 -3.36
CA ALA A 54 9.32 17.48 -4.16
C ALA A 54 9.22 18.66 -5.14
N ALA A 55 9.55 19.88 -4.69
CA ALA A 55 9.57 21.06 -5.54
C ALA A 55 10.57 20.92 -6.68
N LEU A 56 11.78 20.41 -6.41
CA LEU A 56 12.77 20.12 -7.43
C LEU A 56 12.23 19.12 -8.47
N VAL A 57 11.64 18.00 -8.02
CA VAL A 57 11.07 17.00 -8.94
C VAL A 57 9.94 17.62 -9.78
N LEU A 58 9.03 18.38 -9.17
CA LEU A 58 7.95 19.05 -9.88
C LEU A 58 8.49 20.00 -10.96
N THR A 59 9.47 20.84 -10.61
CA THR A 59 10.13 21.76 -11.54
C THR A 59 10.81 21.01 -12.70
N VAL A 60 11.54 19.94 -12.41
CA VAL A 60 12.22 19.12 -13.43
C VAL A 60 11.20 18.46 -14.37
N VAL A 61 10.14 17.88 -13.83
CA VAL A 61 9.09 17.22 -14.63
C VAL A 61 8.38 18.24 -15.52
N TRP A 62 8.02 19.41 -14.98
CA TRP A 62 7.30 20.44 -15.74
C TRP A 62 8.18 21.09 -16.80
N SER A 63 9.37 21.56 -16.42
CA SER A 63 10.31 22.18 -17.37
C SER A 63 10.76 21.19 -18.45
N GLY A 64 11.02 19.94 -18.08
CA GLY A 64 11.35 18.87 -19.02
C GLY A 64 10.23 18.58 -20.01
N THR A 65 8.98 18.49 -19.53
CA THR A 65 7.81 18.27 -20.39
C THR A 65 7.60 19.44 -21.36
N ILE A 66 7.73 20.68 -20.89
CA ILE A 66 7.64 21.88 -21.74
C ILE A 66 8.76 21.88 -22.78
N ALA A 67 10.01 21.59 -22.38
CA ALA A 67 11.15 21.55 -23.27
C ALA A 67 10.96 20.52 -24.41
N LEU A 68 10.37 19.36 -24.12
CA LEU A 68 10.06 18.33 -25.11
C LEU A 68 9.11 18.84 -26.22
N HIS A 69 8.21 19.78 -25.92
CA HIS A 69 7.36 20.43 -26.93
C HIS A 69 8.09 21.46 -27.80
N LEU A 70 9.21 21.99 -27.30
CA LEU A 70 9.98 23.05 -27.95
C LEU A 70 11.09 22.51 -28.86
N VAL A 71 11.56 21.27 -28.62
CA VAL A 71 12.59 20.63 -29.44
C VAL A 71 11.99 19.74 -30.53
N SER A 72 12.60 19.75 -31.72
CA SER A 72 12.10 18.99 -32.89
C SER A 72 12.12 17.48 -32.70
N TRP A 73 13.03 16.96 -31.88
CA TRP A 73 13.19 15.54 -31.60
C TRP A 73 12.36 15.04 -30.41
N GLY A 74 11.59 15.91 -29.74
CA GLY A 74 10.88 15.56 -28.51
C GLY A 74 9.90 14.38 -28.67
N SER A 75 9.18 14.34 -29.80
CA SER A 75 8.25 13.24 -30.10
C SER A 75 9.00 11.92 -30.32
N ILE A 76 10.16 11.96 -30.97
CA ILE A 76 11.00 10.77 -31.20
C ILE A 76 11.53 10.24 -29.86
N PHE A 77 11.95 11.13 -28.96
CA PHE A 77 12.36 10.75 -27.61
C PHE A 77 11.22 10.07 -26.84
N ILE A 78 10.00 10.63 -26.87
CA ILE A 78 8.85 10.00 -26.22
C ILE A 78 8.47 8.67 -26.86
N LEU A 79 8.58 8.51 -28.17
CA LEU A 79 8.39 7.21 -28.82
C LEU A 79 9.44 6.19 -28.35
N GLY A 80 10.70 6.60 -28.21
CA GLY A 80 11.78 5.77 -27.66
C GLY A 80 11.49 5.34 -26.22
N LEU A 81 11.10 6.30 -25.36
CA LEU A 81 10.68 6.02 -23.99
C LEU A 81 9.48 5.07 -23.92
N THR A 82 8.47 5.29 -24.78
CA THR A 82 7.29 4.43 -24.89
C THR A 82 7.67 3.02 -25.33
N THR A 83 8.66 2.87 -26.21
CA THR A 83 9.16 1.56 -26.63
C THR A 83 9.84 0.84 -25.47
N ILE A 84 10.68 1.52 -24.69
CA ILE A 84 11.32 0.95 -23.49
C ILE A 84 10.28 0.53 -22.45
N LEU A 85 9.33 1.41 -22.15
CA LEU A 85 8.22 1.11 -21.25
C LEU A 85 7.36 -0.04 -21.78
N GLY A 86 7.14 -0.09 -23.10
CA GLY A 86 6.41 -1.15 -23.79
C GLY A 86 7.09 -2.50 -23.70
N ILE A 87 8.42 -2.56 -23.81
CA ILE A 87 9.17 -3.81 -23.61
C ILE A 87 9.03 -4.28 -22.17
N HIS A 88 9.18 -3.39 -21.18
CA HIS A 88 8.97 -3.73 -19.77
C HIS A 88 7.53 -4.19 -19.49
N ALA A 89 6.56 -3.49 -20.08
CA ALA A 89 5.14 -3.83 -20.03
C ALA A 89 4.87 -5.23 -20.55
N LEU A 90 5.42 -5.59 -21.71
CA LEU A 90 5.26 -6.93 -22.30
C LEU A 90 5.91 -7.99 -21.40
N ARG A 91 7.09 -7.71 -20.82
CA ARG A 91 7.71 -8.62 -19.83
C ARG A 91 6.78 -8.89 -18.66
N ILE A 92 6.14 -7.86 -18.09
CA ILE A 92 5.16 -8.00 -17.01
C ILE A 92 3.94 -8.79 -17.50
N VAL A 93 3.35 -8.44 -18.65
CA VAL A 93 2.12 -9.06 -19.16
C VAL A 93 2.30 -10.56 -19.44
N PHE A 94 3.46 -10.94 -19.99
CA PHE A 94 3.80 -12.33 -20.30
C PHE A 94 4.50 -13.08 -19.16
N ALA A 95 4.78 -12.39 -18.04
CA ALA A 95 5.33 -13.04 -16.86
C ALA A 95 4.38 -14.14 -16.39
N ARG A 96 4.96 -15.30 -16.03
CA ARG A 96 4.24 -16.42 -15.46
C ARG A 96 4.59 -16.48 -13.97
N PRO A 97 3.72 -15.96 -13.08
CA PRO A 97 3.93 -16.13 -11.65
C PRO A 97 4.07 -17.61 -11.31
N GLY A 98 4.97 -17.94 -10.39
CA GLY A 98 5.06 -19.28 -9.85
C GLY A 98 3.70 -19.74 -9.35
N LYS A 99 3.40 -21.03 -9.49
CA LYS A 99 2.17 -21.60 -8.93
C LYS A 99 2.20 -21.36 -7.42
N GLU A 100 1.24 -20.60 -6.90
CA GLU A 100 0.89 -20.73 -5.49
C GLU A 100 0.48 -22.18 -5.31
N HIS A 101 1.18 -22.91 -4.42
CA HIS A 101 0.71 -24.23 -4.01
C HIS A 101 -0.61 -23.99 -3.27
N LEU A 102 -1.70 -24.04 -4.04
CA LEU A 102 -3.02 -24.17 -3.50
C LEU A 102 -3.01 -25.48 -2.72
N VAL A 103 -3.06 -25.39 -1.39
CA VAL A 103 -3.75 -26.40 -0.60
C VAL A 103 -5.18 -26.39 -1.14
N GLY A 104 -5.45 -27.25 -2.13
CA GLY A 104 -6.75 -27.32 -2.79
C GLY A 104 -7.81 -27.73 -1.78
N GLU A 105 -9.08 -27.34 -2.00
CA GLU A 105 -10.20 -27.84 -1.19
C GLU A 105 -10.24 -29.39 -1.11
N SER A 106 -9.71 -30.08 -2.14
CA SER A 106 -9.62 -31.55 -2.21
C SER A 106 -8.30 -32.13 -1.70
N ASN A 107 -7.27 -31.30 -1.53
CA ASN A 107 -5.97 -31.64 -0.93
C ASN A 107 -5.77 -30.74 0.28
N PHE A 108 -6.79 -30.65 1.14
CA PHE A 108 -6.52 -30.46 2.55
C PHE A 108 -5.71 -31.70 2.90
N PHE A 109 -4.38 -31.61 2.77
CA PHE A 109 -3.52 -32.54 3.48
C PHE A 109 -4.12 -32.57 4.87
N PRO A 110 -4.49 -33.73 5.43
CA PRO A 110 -4.50 -33.78 6.87
C PRO A 110 -3.09 -33.32 7.18
N TYR A 111 -2.97 -32.08 7.67
CA TYR A 111 -1.89 -31.76 8.55
C TYR A 111 -2.11 -32.82 9.64
N GLU A 112 -1.47 -33.99 9.46
CA GLU A 112 -1.40 -35.01 10.49
C GLU A 112 -0.97 -34.23 11.73
N GLU A 113 -1.58 -34.48 12.89
CA GLU A 113 -1.32 -33.70 14.11
C GLU A 113 0.19 -33.50 14.38
N GLU A 114 1.02 -34.43 13.90
CA GLU A 114 2.49 -34.38 13.89
C GLU A 114 3.09 -33.21 13.07
N MET A 115 2.54 -32.81 11.91
CA MET A 115 3.05 -31.67 11.12
C MET A 115 2.53 -30.30 11.59
N LEU A 116 1.49 -30.25 12.43
CA LEU A 116 1.00 -29.00 13.03
C LEU A 116 1.94 -28.50 14.14
N GLY A 117 2.74 -29.39 14.73
CA GLY A 117 3.71 -29.05 15.78
C GLY A 117 4.84 -28.13 15.31
N ASP A 118 5.23 -28.20 14.04
CA ASP A 118 6.39 -27.49 13.47
C ASP A 118 6.03 -26.18 12.72
N LEU A 119 4.77 -25.74 12.77
CA LEU A 119 4.38 -24.48 12.14
C LEU A 119 4.85 -23.28 12.98
N PRO A 120 5.43 -22.24 12.35
CA PRO A 120 6.02 -21.11 13.06
C PRO A 120 4.95 -20.34 13.83
N LYS A 121 5.36 -19.73 14.95
CA LYS A 121 4.46 -18.91 15.74
C LYS A 121 4.05 -17.66 14.98
N VAL A 122 2.79 -17.25 15.12
CA VAL A 122 2.25 -16.06 14.44
C VAL A 122 1.69 -15.06 15.46
N SER A 123 2.10 -13.81 15.37
CA SER A 123 1.46 -12.72 16.12
C SER A 123 0.64 -11.86 15.16
N VAL A 124 -0.67 -11.87 15.36
CA VAL A 124 -1.64 -11.10 14.56
C VAL A 124 -1.87 -9.77 15.26
N LEU A 125 -1.57 -8.65 14.61
CA LEU A 125 -1.62 -7.30 15.19
C LEU A 125 -2.66 -6.44 14.47
N VAL A 126 -3.44 -5.70 15.24
CA VAL A 126 -4.41 -4.70 14.75
C VAL A 126 -4.31 -3.44 15.59
N ALA A 127 -3.97 -2.31 14.97
CA ALA A 127 -4.12 -1.00 15.60
C ALA A 127 -5.58 -0.52 15.44
N ALA A 128 -6.20 -0.10 16.53
CA ALA A 128 -7.60 0.33 16.55
C ALA A 128 -7.76 1.71 17.20
N LYS A 129 -8.57 2.58 16.57
CA LYS A 129 -8.97 3.88 17.11
C LYS A 129 -10.43 4.15 16.78
N ASN A 130 -11.28 4.14 17.81
CA ASN A 130 -12.72 4.38 17.71
C ASN A 130 -13.45 3.40 16.77
N GLU A 131 -13.20 2.10 16.87
CA GLU A 131 -13.69 1.07 15.94
C GLU A 131 -14.87 0.26 16.49
N GLU A 132 -15.73 0.85 17.32
CA GLU A 132 -16.85 0.14 17.97
C GLU A 132 -17.78 -0.59 17.00
N ALA A 133 -17.93 -0.07 15.77
CA ALA A 133 -18.81 -0.65 14.74
C ALA A 133 -18.30 -1.97 14.15
N VAL A 134 -16.99 -2.24 14.20
CA VAL A 134 -16.35 -3.36 13.49
C VAL A 134 -15.52 -4.27 14.39
N ILE A 135 -15.04 -3.77 15.53
CA ILE A 135 -14.03 -4.45 16.35
C ILE A 135 -14.50 -5.82 16.88
N ALA A 136 -15.78 -5.97 17.21
CA ALA A 136 -16.32 -7.23 17.71
C ALA A 136 -16.28 -8.35 16.65
N ASN A 137 -16.65 -8.02 15.41
CA ASN A 137 -16.64 -8.95 14.29
C ASN A 137 -15.22 -9.30 13.87
N LEU A 138 -14.31 -8.31 13.86
CA LEU A 138 -12.89 -8.53 13.62
C LEU A 138 -12.30 -9.52 14.62
N VAL A 139 -12.46 -9.27 15.92
CA VAL A 139 -11.91 -10.13 16.98
C VAL A 139 -12.45 -11.55 16.86
N LYS A 140 -13.76 -11.71 16.64
CA LYS A 140 -14.37 -13.02 16.39
C LYS A 140 -13.75 -13.72 15.18
N ASN A 141 -13.52 -13.00 14.08
CA ASN A 141 -12.93 -13.56 12.86
C ASN A 141 -11.47 -14.00 13.08
N LEU A 142 -10.63 -13.13 13.66
CA LEU A 142 -9.20 -13.40 13.89
C LEU A 142 -8.96 -14.45 14.98
N CYS A 143 -9.75 -14.45 16.06
CA CYS A 143 -9.60 -15.44 17.13
C CYS A 143 -10.12 -16.83 16.73
N SER A 144 -10.84 -16.95 15.60
CA SER A 144 -11.38 -18.22 15.07
C SER A 144 -10.60 -18.77 13.87
N LEU A 145 -9.39 -18.26 13.61
CA LEU A 145 -8.52 -18.76 12.55
C LEU A 145 -8.13 -20.23 12.82
N LYS A 146 -8.14 -21.05 11.76
CA LYS A 146 -7.68 -22.43 11.78
C LYS A 146 -6.15 -22.44 11.74
N TYR A 147 -5.54 -22.64 12.89
CA TYR A 147 -4.10 -22.77 13.07
C TYR A 147 -3.82 -23.56 14.37
N PRO A 148 -2.68 -24.25 14.53
CA PRO A 148 -2.41 -25.01 15.75
C PRO A 148 -2.60 -24.14 17.01
N GLN A 149 -3.33 -24.68 17.98
CA GLN A 149 -3.64 -23.97 19.20
C GLN A 149 -2.35 -23.64 19.95
N GLY A 150 -2.19 -22.39 20.40
CA GLY A 150 -0.97 -21.92 21.04
C GLY A 150 0.13 -21.44 20.08
N ASN A 151 0.00 -21.71 18.77
CA ASN A 151 0.97 -21.24 17.76
C ASN A 151 0.56 -19.89 17.15
N TYR A 152 -0.53 -19.27 17.60
CA TYR A 152 -0.80 -17.88 17.28
C TYR A 152 -1.51 -17.12 18.40
N GLU A 153 -1.30 -15.80 18.40
CA GLU A 153 -1.92 -14.85 19.31
C GLU A 153 -2.47 -13.65 18.52
N VAL A 154 -3.54 -13.05 19.04
CA VAL A 154 -4.16 -11.87 18.44
C VAL A 154 -3.99 -10.70 19.41
N TRP A 155 -3.34 -9.64 18.94
CA TRP A 155 -3.14 -8.39 19.66
C TRP A 155 -3.98 -7.28 19.04
N ILE A 156 -4.87 -6.70 19.86
CA ILE A 156 -5.55 -5.45 19.52
C ILE A 156 -4.89 -4.32 20.31
N ILE A 157 -4.41 -3.32 19.60
CA ILE A 157 -3.78 -2.14 20.19
C ILE A 157 -4.78 -0.99 20.12
N ASP A 158 -5.47 -0.75 21.24
CA ASP A 158 -6.40 0.38 21.40
C ASP A 158 -5.60 1.68 21.59
N ASP A 159 -5.60 2.54 20.57
CA ASP A 159 -4.84 3.79 20.53
C ASP A 159 -5.55 4.93 21.27
N ASN A 160 -5.93 4.65 22.52
CA ASN A 160 -6.72 5.53 23.39
C ASN A 160 -8.10 5.91 22.79
N SER A 161 -8.92 4.92 22.41
CA SER A 161 -10.27 5.19 21.89
C SER A 161 -11.15 5.91 22.90
N SER A 162 -12.00 6.79 22.37
CA SER A 162 -12.98 7.62 23.10
C SER A 162 -14.41 7.09 22.99
N ASP A 163 -14.65 6.13 22.11
CA ASP A 163 -15.94 5.46 21.91
C ASP A 163 -16.05 4.18 22.78
N THR A 164 -16.98 3.27 22.45
CA THR A 164 -17.18 2.03 23.21
C THR A 164 -16.21 0.88 22.87
N THR A 165 -15.25 1.08 21.96
CA THR A 165 -14.21 0.08 21.59
C THR A 165 -13.55 -0.58 22.81
N PRO A 166 -13.11 0.16 23.84
CA PRO A 166 -12.41 -0.42 24.99
C PRO A 166 -13.30 -1.37 25.81
N GLN A 167 -14.57 -1.01 26.00
CA GLN A 167 -15.55 -1.80 26.74
C GLN A 167 -15.85 -3.10 25.99
N VAL A 168 -15.99 -3.02 24.66
CA VAL A 168 -16.16 -4.19 23.79
C VAL A 168 -14.95 -5.13 23.88
N LEU A 169 -13.73 -4.58 23.83
CA LEU A 169 -12.49 -5.37 23.93
C LEU A 169 -12.31 -6.05 25.29
N ALA A 170 -12.70 -5.38 26.38
CA ALA A 170 -12.67 -5.97 27.72
C ALA A 170 -13.56 -7.22 27.80
N GLN A 171 -14.80 -7.14 27.30
CA GLN A 171 -15.73 -8.29 27.27
C GLN A 171 -15.22 -9.44 26.39
N LEU A 172 -14.57 -9.12 25.27
CA LEU A 172 -14.07 -10.15 24.35
C LEU A 172 -12.83 -10.88 24.89
N THR A 173 -12.04 -10.24 25.74
CA THR A 173 -10.86 -10.85 26.38
C THR A 173 -11.26 -11.96 27.35
N GLU A 174 -12.46 -11.88 27.95
CA GLU A 174 -13.03 -12.96 28.77
C GLU A 174 -13.46 -14.18 27.94
N LYS A 175 -13.70 -13.99 26.63
CA LYS A 175 -14.22 -15.03 25.72
C LYS A 175 -13.14 -15.74 24.92
N TYR A 176 -12.07 -15.05 24.56
CA TYR A 176 -11.03 -15.57 23.66
C TYR A 176 -9.66 -15.60 24.36
N ASN A 177 -9.18 -16.79 24.71
CA ASN A 177 -7.92 -16.98 25.44
C ASN A 177 -6.66 -16.53 24.66
N ASN A 178 -6.74 -16.50 23.33
CA ASN A 178 -5.66 -16.06 22.44
C ASN A 178 -5.73 -14.55 22.11
N LEU A 179 -6.72 -13.83 22.65
CA LEU A 179 -6.83 -12.38 22.51
C LEU A 179 -6.02 -11.67 23.60
N LYS A 180 -5.23 -10.70 23.19
CA LYS A 180 -4.49 -9.78 24.04
C LYS A 180 -4.81 -8.36 23.63
N VAL A 181 -4.96 -7.47 24.61
CA VAL A 181 -5.31 -6.07 24.37
C VAL A 181 -4.28 -5.18 25.03
N LEU A 182 -3.72 -4.25 24.26
CA LEU A 182 -2.85 -3.20 24.76
C LEU A 182 -3.55 -1.86 24.55
N ARG A 183 -3.88 -1.17 25.64
CA ARG A 183 -4.36 0.21 25.56
C ARG A 183 -3.19 1.18 25.68
N ARG A 184 -3.04 2.09 24.72
CA ARG A 184 -2.01 3.13 24.71
C ARG A 184 -2.42 4.32 25.56
N SER A 185 -1.44 5.07 26.07
CA SER A 185 -1.72 6.28 26.85
C SER A 185 -2.19 7.43 25.96
N ALA A 186 -2.78 8.47 26.55
CA ALA A 186 -3.23 9.64 25.80
C ALA A 186 -2.07 10.45 25.18
N GLU A 187 -0.87 10.31 25.74
CA GLU A 187 0.36 10.97 25.31
C GLU A 187 1.11 10.18 24.23
N ALA A 188 0.63 8.99 23.86
CA ALA A 188 1.25 8.16 22.85
C ALA A 188 1.27 8.84 21.46
N SER A 189 2.37 8.66 20.72
CA SER A 189 2.61 9.25 19.40
C SER A 189 2.79 8.19 18.31
N GLY A 190 2.96 8.62 17.06
CA GLY A 190 3.34 7.73 15.95
C GLY A 190 2.19 6.98 15.29
N GLY A 191 0.94 7.23 15.70
CA GLY A 191 -0.26 6.63 15.11
C GLY A 191 -0.20 5.10 15.02
N LYS A 192 -0.64 4.54 13.89
CA LYS A 192 -0.60 3.09 13.60
C LYS A 192 0.80 2.50 13.77
N SER A 193 1.83 3.13 13.19
CA SER A 193 3.23 2.65 13.32
C SER A 193 3.67 2.56 14.77
N GLY A 194 3.42 3.61 15.55
CA GLY A 194 3.75 3.64 16.97
C GLY A 194 2.99 2.59 17.79
N ALA A 195 1.72 2.34 17.45
CA ALA A 195 0.92 1.29 18.08
C ALA A 195 1.50 -0.10 17.81
N LEU A 196 1.89 -0.38 16.56
CA LEU A 196 2.51 -1.63 16.16
C LEU A 196 3.91 -1.81 16.78
N ASN A 197 4.73 -0.76 16.80
CA ASN A 197 6.05 -0.78 17.44
C ASN A 197 5.95 -1.02 18.96
N GLN A 198 4.98 -0.42 19.64
CA GLN A 198 4.83 -0.56 21.09
C GLN A 198 4.49 -1.99 21.51
N VAL A 199 3.72 -2.72 20.71
CA VAL A 199 3.36 -4.11 21.01
C VAL A 199 4.40 -5.12 20.55
N LEU A 200 5.21 -4.79 19.53
CA LEU A 200 6.15 -5.73 18.90
C LEU A 200 7.07 -6.47 19.90
N PRO A 201 7.67 -5.83 20.92
CA PRO A 201 8.49 -6.52 21.92
C PRO A 201 7.72 -7.48 22.83
N LEU A 202 6.39 -7.34 22.94
CA LEU A 202 5.52 -8.18 23.77
C LEU A 202 5.08 -9.45 23.04
N THR A 203 5.25 -9.48 21.72
CA THR A 203 4.75 -10.54 20.84
C THR A 203 5.74 -11.69 20.72
N GLN A 204 5.25 -12.91 20.44
CA GLN A 204 6.06 -14.14 20.41
C GLN A 204 6.16 -14.79 19.02
N GLY A 205 5.46 -14.25 18.02
CA GLY A 205 5.40 -14.80 16.68
C GLY A 205 6.70 -14.61 15.90
N GLU A 206 7.14 -15.63 15.21
CA GLU A 206 8.23 -15.56 14.22
C GLU A 206 7.76 -14.84 12.94
N ILE A 207 6.46 -14.93 12.64
CA ILE A 207 5.79 -14.15 11.60
C ILE A 207 4.81 -13.18 12.26
N ILE A 208 4.87 -11.92 11.84
CA ILE A 208 3.97 -10.86 12.28
C ILE A 208 2.96 -10.59 11.18
N ALA A 209 1.68 -10.79 11.47
CA ALA A 209 0.59 -10.46 10.55
C ALA A 209 -0.07 -9.16 10.99
N VAL A 210 -0.29 -8.21 10.09
CA VAL A 210 -0.96 -6.94 10.39
C VAL A 210 -2.23 -6.81 9.56
N PHE A 211 -3.32 -6.46 10.24
CA PHE A 211 -4.62 -6.19 9.64
C PHE A 211 -5.15 -4.83 10.08
N ASP A 212 -5.99 -4.24 9.24
CA ASP A 212 -6.80 -3.10 9.63
C ASP A 212 -8.02 -3.55 10.45
N ALA A 213 -8.65 -2.62 11.17
CA ALA A 213 -9.71 -2.94 12.13
C ALA A 213 -11.03 -3.40 11.48
N ASP A 214 -11.19 -3.21 10.17
CA ASP A 214 -12.32 -3.65 9.35
C ASP A 214 -12.01 -4.90 8.52
N ALA A 215 -10.86 -5.54 8.76
CA ALA A 215 -10.43 -6.70 8.00
C ALA A 215 -11.35 -7.92 8.20
N ILE A 216 -11.70 -8.58 7.10
CA ILE A 216 -12.40 -9.86 7.10
C ILE A 216 -11.54 -10.86 6.33
N VAL A 217 -11.22 -11.98 6.97
CA VAL A 217 -10.35 -13.01 6.40
C VAL A 217 -10.96 -14.40 6.46
N SER A 218 -10.53 -15.28 5.56
CA SER A 218 -10.95 -16.68 5.57
C SER A 218 -10.36 -17.42 6.78
N PRO A 219 -11.09 -18.37 7.40
CA PRO A 219 -10.59 -19.10 8.56
C PRO A 219 -9.27 -19.84 8.31
N ASP A 220 -8.96 -20.23 7.08
CA ASP A 220 -7.75 -20.94 6.69
C ASP A 220 -6.60 -20.02 6.21
N LEU A 221 -6.71 -18.70 6.41
CA LEU A 221 -5.74 -17.72 5.89
C LEU A 221 -4.29 -18.04 6.32
N LEU A 222 -4.05 -18.30 7.61
CA LEU A 222 -2.71 -18.59 8.12
C LEU A 222 -2.13 -19.84 7.46
N LEU A 223 -2.90 -20.91 7.34
CA LEU A 223 -2.47 -22.15 6.69
C LEU A 223 -2.14 -21.98 5.21
N ARG A 224 -2.69 -20.96 4.54
CA ARG A 224 -2.38 -20.64 3.14
C ARG A 224 -1.14 -19.76 2.98
N VAL A 225 -0.90 -18.84 3.91
CA VAL A 225 0.16 -17.82 3.79
C VAL A 225 1.46 -18.27 4.44
N ILE A 226 1.40 -18.84 5.63
CA ILE A 226 2.59 -19.21 6.40
C ILE A 226 3.55 -20.15 5.66
N PRO A 227 3.09 -21.18 4.92
CA PRO A 227 4.00 -22.06 4.17
C PRO A 227 4.86 -21.32 3.12
N LEU A 228 4.49 -20.12 2.69
CA LEU A 228 5.30 -19.34 1.75
C LEU A 228 6.64 -18.90 2.37
N PHE A 229 6.69 -18.73 3.71
CA PHE A 229 7.88 -18.37 4.47
C PHE A 229 8.90 -19.51 4.61
N ALA A 230 8.64 -20.70 4.06
CA ALA A 230 9.67 -21.74 3.89
C ALA A 230 10.85 -21.26 3.00
N LYS A 231 10.63 -20.23 2.18
CA LYS A 231 11.71 -19.54 1.46
C LYS A 231 12.46 -18.63 2.44
N GLU A 232 13.73 -18.90 2.70
CA GLU A 232 14.55 -18.14 3.65
C GLU A 232 14.58 -16.64 3.32
N LYS A 233 14.88 -16.27 2.06
CA LYS A 233 14.93 -14.85 1.62
C LYS A 233 13.57 -14.12 1.59
N LEU A 234 12.46 -14.82 1.82
CA LEU A 234 11.14 -14.18 1.86
C LEU A 234 10.97 -13.47 3.21
N GLY A 235 11.04 -12.14 3.16
CA GLY A 235 10.86 -11.28 4.33
C GLY A 235 9.40 -10.91 4.56
N ALA A 236 8.58 -10.83 3.51
CA ALA A 236 7.17 -10.50 3.68
C ALA A 236 6.25 -11.09 2.59
N VAL A 237 4.96 -11.19 2.92
CA VAL A 237 3.89 -11.57 2.01
C VAL A 237 2.72 -10.58 2.13
N GLN A 238 2.29 -10.02 1.01
CA GLN A 238 1.06 -9.22 0.93
C GLN A 238 -0.12 -10.06 0.44
N VAL A 239 -1.16 -10.23 1.25
CA VAL A 239 -2.42 -10.86 0.82
C VAL A 239 -3.19 -9.92 -0.09
N ARG A 240 -3.83 -10.46 -1.13
CA ARG A 240 -4.66 -9.65 -2.04
C ARG A 240 -5.79 -8.96 -1.27
N LYS A 241 -5.96 -7.66 -1.54
CA LYS A 241 -7.09 -6.88 -1.02
C LYS A 241 -8.37 -7.15 -1.82
N ALA A 242 -9.50 -7.10 -1.13
CA ALA A 242 -10.83 -7.22 -1.70
C ALA A 242 -11.79 -6.24 -1.00
N ILE A 243 -12.81 -5.78 -1.73
CA ILE A 243 -13.78 -4.83 -1.20
C ILE A 243 -15.05 -5.59 -0.81
N ALA A 244 -15.38 -5.60 0.48
CA ALA A 244 -16.54 -6.33 1.02
C ALA A 244 -17.86 -5.82 0.44
N ASN A 245 -18.06 -4.50 0.43
CA ASN A 245 -19.23 -3.79 -0.12
C ASN A 245 -19.09 -3.45 -1.63
N ALA A 246 -18.36 -4.26 -2.41
CA ALA A 246 -18.07 -4.00 -3.83
C ALA A 246 -19.30 -3.83 -4.74
N LYS A 247 -20.50 -4.21 -4.29
CA LYS A 247 -21.75 -4.14 -5.06
C LYS A 247 -22.50 -2.82 -4.86
N GLU A 248 -22.15 -2.05 -3.85
CA GLU A 248 -22.95 -0.93 -3.34
C GLU A 248 -23.13 0.20 -4.37
N ASN A 249 -22.04 0.80 -4.85
CA ASN A 249 -22.13 1.98 -5.72
C ASN A 249 -20.96 2.06 -6.71
N PHE A 250 -20.88 3.14 -7.49
CA PHE A 250 -19.82 3.35 -8.48
C PHE A 250 -18.41 3.32 -7.86
N TRP A 251 -18.23 3.92 -6.68
CA TRP A 251 -16.93 4.05 -6.01
C TRP A 251 -16.42 2.72 -5.47
N THR A 252 -17.27 1.94 -4.79
CA THR A 252 -16.87 0.61 -4.27
C THR A 252 -16.60 -0.37 -5.40
N LYS A 253 -17.39 -0.29 -6.47
CA LYS A 253 -17.20 -1.01 -7.74
C LYS A 253 -15.92 -0.64 -8.48
N GLY A 254 -15.47 0.60 -8.36
CA GLY A 254 -14.21 1.11 -8.92
C GLY A 254 -13.00 0.60 -8.12
N GLN A 255 -13.07 0.70 -6.79
CA GLN A 255 -12.05 0.17 -5.88
C GLN A 255 -11.84 -1.34 -6.07
N MET A 256 -12.91 -2.12 -6.25
CA MET A 256 -12.79 -3.55 -6.58
C MET A 256 -11.95 -3.78 -7.85
N ALA A 257 -12.15 -2.95 -8.89
CA ALA A 257 -11.42 -3.07 -10.14
C ALA A 257 -9.96 -2.63 -10.00
N GLU A 258 -9.71 -1.58 -9.22
CA GLU A 258 -8.38 -1.12 -8.82
C GLU A 258 -7.58 -2.21 -8.07
N MET A 259 -8.18 -2.83 -7.05
CA MET A 259 -7.53 -3.91 -6.30
C MET A 259 -7.24 -5.14 -7.18
N ALA A 260 -8.12 -5.42 -8.16
CA ALA A 260 -7.91 -6.52 -9.09
C ALA A 260 -6.72 -6.29 -10.02
N VAL A 261 -6.53 -5.06 -10.52
CA VAL A 261 -5.39 -4.73 -11.39
C VAL A 261 -4.08 -4.65 -10.59
N ASP A 262 -4.11 -4.10 -9.37
CA ASP A 262 -2.96 -4.07 -8.46
C ASP A 262 -2.44 -5.50 -8.19
N ALA A 263 -3.32 -6.41 -7.76
CA ALA A 263 -2.93 -7.79 -7.43
C ALA A 263 -2.31 -8.55 -8.62
N VAL A 264 -2.81 -8.33 -9.84
CA VAL A 264 -2.24 -8.95 -11.05
C VAL A 264 -0.86 -8.39 -11.35
N PHE A 265 -0.70 -7.06 -11.29
CA PHE A 265 0.57 -6.44 -11.59
C PHE A 265 1.63 -6.76 -10.54
N GLN A 266 1.29 -6.74 -9.26
CA GLN A 266 2.23 -7.11 -8.20
C GLN A 266 2.79 -8.51 -8.39
N LYS A 267 1.91 -9.51 -8.61
CA LYS A 267 2.37 -10.88 -8.89
C LYS A 267 3.27 -10.98 -10.12
N ARG A 268 2.98 -10.21 -11.16
CA ARG A 268 3.75 -10.26 -12.42
C ARG A 268 5.08 -9.50 -12.33
N ARG A 269 5.12 -8.39 -11.57
CA ARG A 269 6.35 -7.65 -11.26
C ARG A 269 7.31 -8.52 -10.45
N ILE A 270 6.81 -9.19 -9.40
CA ILE A 270 7.59 -10.16 -8.63
C ILE A 270 8.11 -11.28 -9.54
N ALA A 271 7.28 -11.82 -10.43
CA ALA A 271 7.65 -12.91 -11.33
C ALA A 271 8.77 -12.58 -12.33
N ILE A 272 9.02 -11.30 -12.64
CA ILE A 272 10.15 -10.87 -13.47
C ILE A 272 11.39 -10.47 -12.65
N GLY A 273 11.39 -10.74 -11.34
CA GLY A 273 12.43 -10.31 -10.40
C GLY A 273 12.37 -8.82 -10.06
N GLY A 274 11.19 -8.20 -10.20
CA GLY A 274 10.94 -6.81 -9.82
C GLY A 274 10.59 -6.66 -8.33
N ILE A 275 9.98 -5.53 -7.99
CA ILE A 275 9.59 -5.21 -6.61
C ILE A 275 8.22 -5.84 -6.28
N GLY A 276 8.11 -6.40 -5.07
CA GLY A 276 6.83 -6.66 -4.42
C GLY A 276 6.52 -5.53 -3.44
N GLU A 277 5.26 -5.18 -3.20
CA GLU A 277 4.93 -4.12 -2.25
C GLU A 277 3.80 -4.53 -1.31
N LEU A 278 3.89 -4.01 -0.08
CA LEU A 278 2.87 -4.15 0.95
C LEU A 278 1.74 -3.11 0.75
N ARG A 279 0.59 -3.37 1.38
CA ARG A 279 -0.65 -2.57 1.31
C ARG A 279 -1.31 -2.38 2.69
N GLY A 280 -0.57 -2.60 3.77
CA GLY A 280 -0.92 -2.25 5.16
C GLY A 280 -1.95 -3.18 5.83
N ASN A 281 -2.90 -3.70 5.05
CA ASN A 281 -3.92 -4.66 5.47
C ASN A 281 -3.61 -6.04 4.88
N GLY A 282 -3.55 -7.08 5.72
CA GLY A 282 -3.18 -8.43 5.28
C GLY A 282 -1.71 -8.56 4.89
N GLN A 283 -0.83 -7.82 5.57
CA GLN A 283 0.62 -7.97 5.41
C GLN A 283 1.17 -8.96 6.44
N PHE A 284 2.05 -9.85 6.00
CA PHE A 284 2.77 -10.79 6.85
C PHE A 284 4.26 -10.51 6.71
N VAL A 285 4.99 -10.39 7.82
CA VAL A 285 6.40 -10.03 7.82
C VAL A 285 7.15 -10.97 8.75
N ARG A 286 8.27 -11.51 8.29
CA ARG A 286 9.20 -12.26 9.14
C ARG A 286 9.75 -11.32 10.21
N ARG A 287 9.68 -11.72 11.48
CA ARG A 287 10.17 -10.92 12.61
C ARG A 287 11.59 -10.42 12.39
N GLU A 288 12.50 -11.33 12.02
CA GLU A 288 13.90 -11.00 11.73
C GLU A 288 14.01 -9.88 10.67
N ALA A 289 13.26 -9.99 9.57
CA ALA A 289 13.27 -8.98 8.51
C ALA A 289 12.74 -7.62 9.00
N LEU A 290 11.70 -7.62 9.84
CA LEU A 290 11.13 -6.41 10.43
C LEU A 290 12.10 -5.76 11.43
N GLU A 291 12.75 -6.55 12.27
CA GLU A 291 13.74 -6.10 13.26
C GLU A 291 15.01 -5.57 12.57
N CYS A 292 15.49 -6.23 11.51
CA CYS A 292 16.55 -5.72 10.65
C CYS A 292 16.18 -4.36 10.02
N CYS A 293 14.90 -4.10 9.79
CA CYS A 293 14.41 -2.83 9.27
C CYS A 293 14.12 -1.79 10.37
N GLY A 294 14.30 -2.11 11.66
CA GLY A 294 14.03 -1.19 12.77
C GLY A 294 12.53 -0.99 13.07
N GLY A 295 11.66 -1.94 12.72
CA GLY A 295 10.21 -1.86 12.99
C GLY A 295 9.44 -1.04 11.94
N TRP A 296 8.33 -0.42 12.33
CA TRP A 296 7.55 0.48 11.47
C TRP A 296 8.02 1.92 11.61
N ASN A 297 8.13 2.62 10.49
CA ASN A 297 8.55 4.02 10.48
C ASN A 297 7.37 4.91 10.93
N GLU A 298 7.57 5.69 11.99
CA GLU A 298 6.57 6.62 12.55
C GLU A 298 6.55 7.98 11.84
N GLU A 299 7.53 8.26 10.98
CA GLU A 299 7.67 9.53 10.24
C GLU A 299 6.96 9.52 8.87
N THR A 300 6.27 8.44 8.53
CA THR A 300 5.55 8.28 7.25
C THR A 300 4.04 8.08 7.46
N ILE A 301 3.26 8.46 6.45
CA ILE A 301 1.80 8.25 6.44
C ILE A 301 1.44 6.83 5.99
N THR A 302 2.30 6.20 5.19
CA THR A 302 2.11 4.85 4.63
C THR A 302 3.30 3.99 5.06
N ASP A 303 3.18 3.41 6.26
CA ASP A 303 4.21 2.60 6.92
C ASP A 303 4.56 1.33 6.13
N ASP A 304 3.57 0.77 5.44
CA ASP A 304 3.65 -0.40 4.58
C ASP A 304 4.54 -0.17 3.33
N LEU A 305 4.36 0.95 2.64
CA LEU A 305 5.13 1.30 1.44
C LEU A 305 6.55 1.75 1.77
N ASP A 306 6.77 2.32 2.95
CA ASP A 306 8.10 2.61 3.48
C ASP A 306 8.81 1.31 3.90
N LEU A 307 8.15 0.43 4.65
CA LEU A 307 8.68 -0.89 5.02
C LEU A 307 9.03 -1.72 3.79
N THR A 308 8.22 -1.63 2.73
CA THR A 308 8.53 -2.24 1.42
C THR A 308 9.92 -1.87 0.92
N PHE A 309 10.29 -0.59 0.97
CA PHE A 309 11.60 -0.14 0.50
C PHE A 309 12.70 -0.61 1.45
N ARG A 310 12.50 -0.49 2.77
CA ARG A 310 13.49 -0.94 3.75
C ARG A 310 13.77 -2.45 3.65
N LEU A 311 12.75 -3.27 3.44
CA LEU A 311 12.91 -4.70 3.20
C LEU A 311 13.77 -4.97 1.96
N HIS A 312 13.44 -4.37 0.82
CA HIS A 312 14.21 -4.57 -0.41
C HIS A 312 15.63 -3.99 -0.36
N LEU A 313 15.84 -2.88 0.35
CA LEU A 313 17.17 -2.27 0.57
C LEU A 313 18.05 -3.13 1.50
N ASN A 314 17.43 -4.00 2.31
CA ASN A 314 18.07 -5.00 3.16
C ASN A 314 18.04 -6.41 2.53
N ASP A 315 17.94 -6.51 1.20
CA ASP A 315 17.95 -7.76 0.41
C ASP A 315 16.85 -8.79 0.73
N TRP A 316 15.76 -8.35 1.38
CA TRP A 316 14.58 -9.20 1.56
C TRP A 316 13.68 -9.17 0.32
N ASP A 317 13.04 -10.31 0.05
CA ASP A 317 12.00 -10.44 -0.97
C ASP A 317 10.60 -10.28 -0.36
N ILE A 318 9.67 -9.81 -1.20
CA ILE A 318 8.26 -9.65 -0.87
C ILE A 318 7.45 -10.41 -1.92
N ASP A 319 6.65 -11.38 -1.49
CA ASP A 319 5.69 -12.09 -2.36
C ASP A 319 4.28 -11.53 -2.14
N CYS A 320 3.35 -11.90 -3.01
CA CYS A 320 1.93 -11.59 -2.87
C CYS A 320 1.14 -12.90 -2.76
N ALA A 321 0.09 -12.99 -1.96
CA ALA A 321 -0.81 -14.15 -1.97
C ALA A 321 -2.10 -13.76 -2.70
N PHE A 322 -2.28 -14.24 -3.93
CA PHE A 322 -3.42 -13.85 -4.77
C PHE A 322 -4.69 -14.62 -4.43
N ASN A 323 -4.55 -15.92 -4.15
CA ASN A 323 -5.70 -16.81 -3.96
C ASN A 323 -6.38 -16.64 -2.60
N SER A 324 -5.67 -16.10 -1.60
CA SER A 324 -6.25 -15.62 -0.35
C SER A 324 -6.63 -14.16 -0.49
N ALA A 325 -7.68 -13.73 0.22
CA ALA A 325 -8.09 -12.34 0.25
C ALA A 325 -8.25 -11.84 1.68
N VAL A 326 -7.88 -10.59 1.90
CA VAL A 326 -8.36 -9.77 3.01
C VAL A 326 -9.43 -8.84 2.46
N GLU A 327 -10.64 -8.95 2.98
CA GLU A 327 -11.75 -8.07 2.64
C GLU A 327 -11.75 -6.86 3.57
N GLU A 328 -12.06 -5.69 3.04
CA GLU A 328 -12.16 -4.41 3.76
C GLU A 328 -13.38 -3.61 3.27
N GLU A 329 -13.83 -2.65 4.08
CA GLU A 329 -14.94 -1.78 3.74
C GLU A 329 -14.48 -0.69 2.75
N GLY A 330 -15.02 -0.75 1.53
CA GLY A 330 -14.70 0.23 0.49
C GLY A 330 -15.42 1.55 0.72
N VAL A 331 -14.74 2.65 0.39
CA VAL A 331 -15.29 4.00 0.56
C VAL A 331 -16.46 4.26 -0.40
N THR A 332 -17.55 4.80 0.14
CA THR A 332 -18.83 4.89 -0.58
C THR A 332 -19.08 6.24 -1.27
N ASN A 333 -18.26 7.26 -1.00
CA ASN A 333 -18.43 8.60 -1.57
C ASN A 333 -17.12 9.23 -2.05
N ALA A 334 -17.24 10.22 -2.95
CA ALA A 334 -16.11 10.84 -3.63
C ALA A 334 -15.17 11.61 -2.70
N ILE A 335 -15.71 12.29 -1.68
CA ILE A 335 -14.94 13.14 -0.77
C ILE A 335 -14.06 12.27 0.12
N ALA A 336 -14.63 11.25 0.76
CA ALA A 336 -13.86 10.31 1.57
C ALA A 336 -12.82 9.57 0.72
N LEU A 337 -13.15 9.21 -0.53
CA LEU A 337 -12.20 8.59 -1.46
C LEU A 337 -11.05 9.53 -1.78
N TRP A 338 -11.33 10.81 -2.05
CA TRP A 338 -10.33 11.83 -2.30
C TRP A 338 -9.31 11.91 -1.15
N HIS A 339 -9.77 11.99 0.10
CA HIS A 339 -8.87 12.03 1.26
C HIS A 339 -8.04 10.76 1.40
N GLN A 340 -8.66 9.58 1.24
CA GLN A 340 -7.94 8.31 1.30
C GLN A 340 -6.84 8.23 0.21
N ARG A 341 -7.18 8.57 -1.03
CA ARG A 341 -6.28 8.48 -2.19
C ARG A 341 -5.16 9.54 -2.14
N ASN A 342 -5.42 10.74 -1.61
CA ASN A 342 -4.37 11.73 -1.38
C ASN A 342 -3.37 11.28 -0.31
N ARG A 343 -3.82 10.60 0.76
CA ARG A 343 -2.90 10.02 1.76
C ARG A 343 -2.02 8.94 1.12
N TRP A 344 -2.60 8.06 0.31
CA TRP A 344 -1.86 7.00 -0.39
C TRP A 344 -0.86 7.58 -1.40
N ALA A 345 -1.27 8.58 -2.19
CA ALA A 345 -0.38 9.26 -3.12
C ALA A 345 0.79 9.92 -2.38
N GLU A 346 0.52 10.59 -1.27
CA GLU A 346 1.53 11.33 -0.52
C GLU A 346 2.57 10.38 0.08
N GLY A 347 2.14 9.38 0.85
CA GLY A 347 3.07 8.40 1.43
C GLY A 347 3.79 7.56 0.37
N GLY A 348 3.08 7.17 -0.69
CA GLY A 348 3.67 6.47 -1.82
C GLY A 348 4.70 7.28 -2.60
N TYR A 349 4.60 8.62 -2.60
CA TYR A 349 5.58 9.51 -3.21
C TYR A 349 6.76 9.79 -2.28
N GLN A 350 6.52 9.93 -0.96
CA GLN A 350 7.54 10.22 0.06
C GLN A 350 8.70 9.22 0.02
N ARG A 351 8.42 7.91 -0.09
CA ARG A 351 9.48 6.88 -0.17
C ARG A 351 10.48 7.10 -1.32
N TYR A 352 10.04 7.63 -2.46
CA TYR A 352 10.96 7.93 -3.56
C TYR A 352 11.87 9.11 -3.22
N LEU A 353 11.35 10.11 -2.50
CA LEU A 353 12.12 11.27 -2.05
C LEU A 353 13.08 10.93 -0.89
N ASP A 354 12.70 9.97 -0.06
CA ASP A 354 13.48 9.58 1.11
C ASP A 354 14.65 8.68 0.69
N TYR A 355 14.40 7.71 -0.19
CA TYR A 355 15.41 6.70 -0.57
C TYR A 355 16.05 6.94 -1.96
N TRP A 356 15.91 8.14 -2.54
CA TRP A 356 16.34 8.47 -3.91
C TRP A 356 17.81 8.10 -4.20
N ASP A 357 18.72 8.38 -3.27
CA ASP A 357 20.16 8.15 -3.38
C ASP A 357 20.47 6.65 -3.44
N LEU A 358 19.79 5.84 -2.62
CA LEU A 358 19.97 4.39 -2.59
C LEU A 358 19.39 3.71 -3.84
N ILE A 359 18.30 4.25 -4.38
CA ILE A 359 17.73 3.82 -5.67
C ILE A 359 18.72 4.11 -6.80
N LEU A 360 19.28 5.32 -6.87
CA LEU A 360 20.27 5.69 -7.89
C LEU A 360 21.57 4.89 -7.78
N ARG A 361 22.00 4.57 -6.55
CA ARG A 361 23.14 3.67 -6.29
C ARG A 361 22.81 2.19 -6.57
N ASN A 362 21.58 1.88 -6.98
CA ASN A 362 21.13 0.53 -7.31
C ASN A 362 21.31 -0.48 -6.16
N ARG A 363 21.08 -0.06 -4.91
CA ARG A 363 21.28 -0.91 -3.72
C ARG A 363 20.40 -2.17 -3.71
N MET A 364 19.21 -2.12 -4.31
CA MET A 364 18.29 -3.26 -4.41
C MET A 364 18.64 -4.24 -5.55
N GLY A 365 19.68 -3.97 -6.34
CA GLY A 365 20.02 -4.76 -7.52
C GLY A 365 19.25 -4.36 -8.78
N ARG A 366 19.84 -4.70 -9.95
CA ARG A 366 19.45 -4.12 -11.25
C ARG A 366 17.97 -4.35 -11.62
N SER A 367 17.45 -5.56 -11.36
CA SER A 367 16.09 -5.93 -11.76
C SER A 367 15.03 -5.18 -10.94
N LYS A 368 15.18 -5.17 -9.61
CA LYS A 368 14.32 -4.45 -8.68
C LYS A 368 14.36 -2.94 -8.91
N THR A 369 15.56 -2.36 -9.02
CA THR A 369 15.72 -0.92 -9.30
C THR A 369 15.10 -0.53 -10.64
N TRP A 370 15.32 -1.32 -11.69
CA TRP A 370 14.73 -1.04 -13.00
C TRP A 370 13.20 -1.08 -12.98
N ASP A 371 12.62 -2.14 -12.41
CA ASP A 371 11.17 -2.26 -12.26
C ASP A 371 10.58 -1.10 -11.44
N LEU A 372 11.25 -0.71 -10.35
CA LEU A 372 10.86 0.42 -9.52
C LEU A 372 10.86 1.75 -10.30
N LEU A 373 11.88 2.01 -11.11
CA LEU A 373 11.97 3.23 -11.92
C LEU A 373 10.87 3.26 -12.99
N MET A 374 10.57 2.13 -13.64
CA MET A 374 9.46 2.05 -14.60
C MET A 374 8.12 2.32 -13.91
N PHE A 375 7.92 1.77 -12.71
CA PHE A 375 6.73 2.01 -11.92
C PHE A 375 6.62 3.47 -11.47
N LEU A 376 7.71 4.10 -11.01
CA LEU A 376 7.79 5.52 -10.67
C LEU A 376 7.36 6.40 -11.86
N LEU A 377 7.91 6.11 -13.05
CA LEU A 377 7.63 6.86 -14.27
C LEU A 377 6.14 6.79 -14.63
N ILE A 378 5.54 5.60 -14.58
CA ILE A 378 4.14 5.40 -14.97
C ILE A 378 3.17 5.95 -13.91
N MET A 379 3.41 5.67 -12.63
CA MET A 379 2.43 5.93 -11.56
C MET A 379 2.52 7.34 -10.97
N TYR A 380 3.68 7.99 -11.02
CA TYR A 380 3.88 9.29 -10.36
C TYR A 380 4.30 10.39 -11.34
N ILE A 381 5.32 10.12 -12.17
CA ILE A 381 5.86 11.14 -13.08
C ILE A 381 4.89 11.44 -14.23
N LEU A 382 4.33 10.43 -14.88
CA LEU A 382 3.41 10.61 -16.01
C LEU A 382 2.16 11.42 -15.61
N PRO A 383 1.42 11.11 -14.51
CA PRO A 383 0.33 11.96 -14.05
C PRO A 383 0.73 13.41 -13.82
N THR A 384 1.89 13.63 -13.17
CA THR A 384 2.41 14.97 -12.89
C THR A 384 2.79 15.73 -14.16
N ALA A 385 3.30 15.02 -15.17
CA ALA A 385 3.68 15.57 -16.47
C ALA A 385 2.46 15.81 -17.39
N ALA A 386 1.33 15.15 -17.15
CA ALA A 386 0.14 15.24 -18.00
C ALA A 386 -0.44 16.67 -18.05
N LEU A 387 -0.35 17.43 -16.96
CA LEU A 387 -0.85 18.80 -16.90
C LEU A 387 -0.04 19.77 -17.79
N PRO A 388 1.29 19.93 -17.64
CA PRO A 388 2.06 20.77 -18.55
C PRO A 388 2.03 20.26 -19.99
N ASP A 389 1.95 18.94 -20.22
CA ASP A 389 1.78 18.38 -21.57
C ASP A 389 0.47 18.84 -22.23
N LEU A 390 -0.65 18.77 -21.49
CA LEU A 390 -1.95 19.24 -21.98
C LEU A 390 -1.97 20.75 -22.26
N LEU A 391 -1.39 21.55 -21.37
CA LEU A 391 -1.30 23.01 -21.55
C LEU A 391 -0.49 23.37 -22.80
N MET A 392 0.65 22.71 -23.01
CA MET A 392 1.48 22.91 -24.19
C MET A 392 0.79 22.43 -25.47
N ALA A 393 0.10 21.29 -25.42
CA ALA A 393 -0.70 20.76 -26.53
C ALA A 393 -1.74 21.79 -27.01
N ILE A 394 -2.47 22.39 -26.07
CA ILE A 394 -3.46 23.45 -26.35
C ILE A 394 -2.77 24.69 -26.92
N ALA A 395 -1.73 25.20 -26.26
CA ALA A 395 -1.02 26.43 -26.68
C ALA A 395 -0.36 26.30 -28.06
N ARG A 396 0.02 25.08 -28.45
CA ARG A 396 0.68 24.78 -29.73
C ARG A 396 -0.28 24.27 -30.81
N HIS A 397 -1.56 24.08 -30.49
CA HIS A 397 -2.55 23.43 -31.36
C HIS A 397 -2.07 22.07 -31.91
N ARG A 398 -1.45 21.26 -31.05
CA ARG A 398 -0.93 19.92 -31.37
C ARG A 398 -1.42 18.90 -30.35
N PRO A 399 -1.46 17.60 -30.68
CA PRO A 399 -1.80 16.58 -29.70
C PRO A 399 -0.75 16.52 -28.55
N PRO A 400 -1.14 16.08 -27.35
CA PRO A 400 -0.22 15.86 -26.23
C PRO A 400 0.92 14.92 -26.62
N ILE A 401 2.15 15.32 -26.30
CA ILE A 401 3.34 14.57 -26.72
C ILE A 401 3.47 13.25 -25.96
N LEU A 402 2.93 13.18 -24.73
CA LEU A 402 2.95 11.97 -23.90
C LEU A 402 1.82 10.98 -24.23
N SER A 403 0.97 11.29 -25.22
CA SER A 403 -0.14 10.41 -25.63
C SER A 403 0.26 8.95 -25.92
N PRO A 404 1.45 8.62 -26.49
CA PRO A 404 1.86 7.23 -26.65
C PRO A 404 2.08 6.51 -25.31
N VAL A 405 2.71 7.17 -24.33
CA VAL A 405 2.94 6.60 -22.98
C VAL A 405 1.62 6.44 -22.23
N SER A 406 0.74 7.44 -22.30
CA SER A 406 -0.60 7.39 -21.71
C SER A 406 -1.44 6.27 -22.33
N GLY A 407 -1.40 6.13 -23.66
CA GLY A 407 -2.09 5.07 -24.38
C GLY A 407 -1.60 3.68 -23.98
N LEU A 408 -0.28 3.48 -23.87
CA LEU A 408 0.30 2.25 -23.34
C LEU A 408 -0.20 1.96 -21.92
N THR A 409 -0.14 2.95 -21.03
CA THR A 409 -0.55 2.82 -19.62
C THR A 409 -2.02 2.43 -19.47
N VAL A 410 -2.92 3.07 -20.23
CA VAL A 410 -4.35 2.74 -20.24
C VAL A 410 -4.57 1.33 -20.79
N THR A 411 -3.89 0.97 -21.89
CA THR A 411 -4.02 -0.37 -22.50
C THR A 411 -3.56 -1.47 -21.55
N MET A 412 -2.44 -1.27 -20.89
CA MET A 412 -1.94 -2.19 -19.86
C MET A 412 -2.91 -2.30 -18.70
N SER A 413 -3.42 -1.17 -18.19
CA SER A 413 -4.37 -1.14 -17.09
C SER A 413 -5.64 -1.90 -17.44
N MET A 414 -6.16 -1.73 -18.67
CA MET A 414 -7.30 -2.48 -19.19
C MET A 414 -7.01 -3.98 -19.21
N ALA A 415 -5.88 -4.40 -19.76
CA ALA A 415 -5.51 -5.81 -19.86
C ALA A 415 -5.32 -6.46 -18.48
N GLY A 416 -4.61 -5.79 -17.57
CA GLY A 416 -4.38 -6.26 -16.20
C GLY A 416 -5.67 -6.34 -15.38
N MET A 417 -6.50 -5.30 -15.46
CA MET A 417 -7.79 -5.24 -14.77
C MET A 417 -8.76 -6.32 -15.28
N PHE A 418 -8.85 -6.49 -16.60
CA PHE A 418 -9.67 -7.55 -17.18
C PHE A 418 -9.20 -8.94 -16.71
N ALA A 419 -7.88 -9.18 -16.74
CA ALA A 419 -7.31 -10.45 -16.27
C ALA A 419 -7.59 -10.70 -14.78
N GLY A 420 -7.46 -9.67 -13.94
CA GLY A 420 -7.70 -9.76 -12.50
C GLY A 420 -9.16 -10.03 -12.17
N LEU A 421 -10.06 -9.25 -12.75
CA LEU A 421 -11.51 -9.41 -12.57
C LEU A 421 -11.99 -10.76 -13.08
N LYS A 422 -11.47 -11.22 -14.22
CA LYS A 422 -11.77 -12.54 -14.76
C LYS A 422 -11.32 -13.64 -13.80
N ARG A 423 -10.09 -13.57 -13.27
CA ARG A 423 -9.56 -14.57 -12.34
C ARG A 423 -10.38 -14.64 -11.05
N ILE A 424 -10.65 -13.50 -10.41
CA ILE A 424 -11.48 -13.41 -9.20
C ILE A 424 -12.87 -14.00 -9.43
N ARG A 425 -13.44 -13.80 -10.63
CA ARG A 425 -14.75 -14.37 -10.97
C ARG A 425 -14.70 -15.87 -11.21
N GLN A 426 -13.68 -16.37 -11.91
CA GLN A 426 -13.52 -17.81 -12.17
C GLN A 426 -13.35 -18.61 -10.88
N ASP A 427 -12.66 -18.05 -9.88
CA ASP A 427 -12.54 -18.66 -8.56
C ASP A 427 -13.92 -18.81 -7.87
N LYS A 428 -14.87 -17.89 -8.14
CA LYS A 428 -16.24 -17.95 -7.61
C LYS A 428 -17.20 -18.80 -8.46
N GLU A 429 -17.04 -18.83 -9.77
CA GLU A 429 -17.94 -19.49 -10.72
C GLU A 429 -17.28 -20.74 -11.32
N LYS A 430 -17.41 -21.90 -10.66
CA LYS A 430 -16.86 -23.22 -11.10
C LYS A 430 -17.37 -23.74 -12.47
N LYS A 431 -18.16 -22.96 -13.25
CA LYS A 431 -18.74 -23.36 -14.55
C LYS A 431 -18.55 -22.28 -15.63
N PHE A 432 -18.24 -22.70 -16.85
CA PHE A 432 -18.07 -21.82 -18.02
C PHE A 432 -19.40 -21.19 -18.48
N ARG A 433 -19.45 -19.86 -18.58
CA ARG A 433 -20.57 -19.10 -19.17
C ARG A 433 -20.04 -17.95 -20.02
N VAL A 434 -20.79 -17.52 -21.05
CA VAL A 434 -20.44 -16.33 -21.86
C VAL A 434 -20.36 -15.06 -20.99
N SER A 435 -21.16 -14.99 -19.92
CA SER A 435 -21.09 -13.96 -18.89
C SER A 435 -19.72 -13.86 -18.20
N SER A 436 -18.91 -14.94 -18.22
CA SER A 436 -17.56 -14.98 -17.64
C SER A 436 -16.57 -14.06 -18.39
N TYR A 437 -16.92 -13.54 -19.57
CA TYR A 437 -16.09 -12.59 -20.33
C TYR A 437 -16.75 -11.21 -20.46
N PHE A 438 -18.05 -11.16 -20.75
CA PHE A 438 -18.76 -9.89 -20.95
C PHE A 438 -18.83 -9.03 -19.68
N VAL A 439 -19.07 -9.64 -18.52
CA VAL A 439 -19.18 -8.88 -17.27
C VAL A 439 -17.83 -8.30 -16.83
N PRO A 440 -16.71 -9.06 -16.81
CA PRO A 440 -15.40 -8.48 -16.53
C PRO A 440 -15.01 -7.37 -17.51
N LEU A 441 -15.42 -7.45 -18.79
CA LEU A 441 -15.19 -6.38 -19.77
C LEU A 441 -15.89 -5.08 -19.37
N LEU A 442 -17.20 -5.12 -19.07
CA LEU A 442 -17.93 -3.94 -18.62
C LEU A 442 -17.38 -3.38 -17.31
N GLN A 443 -17.00 -4.25 -16.37
CA GLN A 443 -16.36 -3.85 -15.12
C GLN A 443 -15.00 -3.19 -15.36
N THR A 444 -14.24 -3.66 -16.36
CA THR A 444 -12.96 -3.07 -16.76
C THR A 444 -13.17 -1.67 -17.31
N LEU A 445 -14.12 -1.46 -18.23
CA LEU A 445 -14.41 -0.14 -18.78
C LEU A 445 -14.80 0.87 -17.68
N ARG A 446 -15.67 0.46 -16.76
CA ARG A 446 -16.02 1.27 -15.59
C ARG A 446 -14.79 1.54 -14.71
N GLY A 447 -13.96 0.53 -14.46
CA GLY A 447 -12.75 0.65 -13.66
C GLY A 447 -11.76 1.64 -14.26
N ILE A 448 -11.60 1.67 -15.59
CA ILE A 448 -10.76 2.68 -16.26
C ILE A 448 -11.30 4.08 -16.08
N ILE A 449 -12.62 4.27 -16.23
CA ILE A 449 -13.26 5.57 -15.95
C ILE A 449 -12.98 6.00 -14.51
N TYR A 450 -13.13 5.07 -13.55
CA TYR A 450 -12.79 5.30 -12.16
C TYR A 450 -11.32 5.70 -11.99
N MET A 451 -10.36 5.00 -12.62
CA MET A 451 -8.92 5.24 -12.44
C MET A 451 -8.45 6.63 -12.89
N PHE A 452 -9.20 7.37 -13.72
CA PHE A 452 -8.81 8.73 -14.11
C PHE A 452 -8.70 9.71 -12.93
N HIS A 453 -9.37 9.44 -11.80
CA HIS A 453 -9.22 10.28 -10.59
C HIS A 453 -7.76 10.33 -10.10
N TRP A 454 -6.96 9.28 -10.35
CA TRP A 454 -5.54 9.25 -9.96
C TRP A 454 -4.69 10.31 -10.68
N PHE A 455 -5.04 10.71 -11.91
CA PHE A 455 -4.34 11.81 -12.58
C PHE A 455 -4.49 13.11 -11.80
N VAL A 456 -5.68 13.36 -11.28
CA VAL A 456 -5.98 14.54 -10.47
C VAL A 456 -5.30 14.43 -9.10
N VAL A 457 -5.48 13.30 -8.40
CA VAL A 457 -4.90 13.05 -7.07
C VAL A 457 -3.38 13.17 -7.08
N MET A 458 -2.70 12.58 -8.07
CA MET A 458 -1.24 12.57 -8.10
C MET A 458 -0.67 13.95 -8.44
N SER A 459 -1.31 14.67 -9.37
CA SER A 459 -0.93 16.05 -9.72
C SER A 459 -1.14 16.99 -8.54
N SER A 460 -2.30 16.91 -7.87
CA SER A 460 -2.60 17.74 -6.69
C SER A 460 -1.68 17.43 -5.53
N THR A 461 -1.39 16.14 -5.28
CA THR A 461 -0.52 15.71 -4.19
C THR A 461 0.91 16.19 -4.39
N THR A 462 1.48 16.01 -5.59
CA THR A 462 2.84 16.44 -5.89
C THR A 462 2.99 17.96 -5.76
N ALA A 463 2.03 18.73 -6.29
CA ALA A 463 2.01 20.18 -6.13
C ALA A 463 1.88 20.60 -4.67
N ARG A 464 0.99 19.95 -3.90
CA ARG A 464 0.77 20.22 -2.48
C ARG A 464 2.02 19.96 -1.65
N ILE A 465 2.71 18.83 -1.82
CA ILE A 465 3.94 18.51 -1.08
C ILE A 465 5.06 19.50 -1.43
N SER A 466 5.08 20.03 -2.66
CA SER A 466 6.09 20.98 -3.12
C SER A 466 5.94 22.37 -2.49
N VAL A 467 4.72 22.76 -2.10
CA VAL A 467 4.41 24.13 -1.65
C VAL A 467 4.08 24.19 -0.16
N ARG A 468 3.33 23.22 0.38
CA ARG A 468 2.82 23.26 1.75
C ARG A 468 3.72 22.47 2.71
N PRO A 469 3.98 22.98 3.93
CA PRO A 469 4.65 22.21 4.97
C PRO A 469 3.82 20.97 5.35
N LYS A 470 4.51 19.90 5.74
CA LYS A 470 3.89 18.64 6.15
C LYS A 470 3.09 18.86 7.43
N ARG A 471 1.84 18.39 7.46
CA ARG A 471 1.13 18.05 8.70
C ARG A 471 0.69 16.60 8.59
N LEU A 472 1.09 15.74 9.52
CA LEU A 472 0.56 14.38 9.64
C LEU A 472 -0.89 14.46 10.16
N LYS A 473 -1.82 14.89 9.28
CA LYS A 473 -3.25 14.88 9.59
C LYS A 473 -3.82 13.56 9.09
N TRP A 474 -3.93 12.59 10.00
CA TRP A 474 -4.72 11.40 9.73
C TRP A 474 -6.21 11.78 9.75
N VAL A 475 -6.95 11.29 8.76
CA VAL A 475 -8.41 11.43 8.67
C VAL A 475 -8.99 10.03 8.68
N LYS A 476 -9.94 9.79 9.59
CA LYS A 476 -10.57 8.49 9.76
C LYS A 476 -11.36 8.10 8.52
N THR A 477 -11.20 6.84 8.11
CA THR A 477 -12.20 6.20 7.25
C THR A 477 -13.31 5.69 8.17
N VAL A 478 -14.52 6.21 7.99
CA VAL A 478 -15.66 5.81 8.81
C VAL A 478 -16.14 4.45 8.32
N HIS A 479 -16.11 3.46 9.20
CA HIS A 479 -16.66 2.13 8.95
C HIS A 479 -18.09 2.09 9.47
N GLN A 480 -19.01 1.56 8.66
CA GLN A 480 -20.41 1.38 9.06
C GLN A 480 -20.63 -0.01 9.66
N GLY A 481 -19.69 -0.94 9.40
CA GLY A 481 -19.87 -2.35 9.69
C GLY A 481 -20.81 -3.02 8.68
N THR A 482 -20.59 -4.30 8.42
CA THR A 482 -21.58 -5.09 7.67
C THR A 482 -22.72 -5.40 8.65
N GLY A 483 -23.89 -4.78 8.45
CA GLY A 483 -25.09 -5.18 9.17
C GLY A 483 -25.32 -6.68 8.96
N ASP A 484 -25.30 -7.45 10.05
CA ASP A 484 -25.62 -8.88 10.05
C ASP A 484 -27.10 -9.13 9.70
#